data_AF-A0A0K0CUI6-F1
#
_entry.id   AF-A0A0K0CUI6-F1
#
_cell.length_a   1.000
_cell.length_b   1.000
_cell.length_c   1.000
_cell.angle_alpha   90.00
_cell.angle_beta   90.00
_cell.angle_gamma   90.00
#
_symmetry.space_group_name_H-M   'P 1'
#
loop_
_entity.id
_entity.type
_entity.pdbx_description
1 polymer ?
#
loop_
_entity_poly.entity_id
_entity_poly.type
_entity_poly.pdbx_seq_one_letter_code
_entity_poly.pdbx_strand_id
1 'polypeptide(L)'
;MQVSKYPCSMVLNDQMFRNDDDAEKQIVIRPRQGKRLAYIMQCLAQIYRLIYNDQQSTKRDLFYEQKKLYKNQANLDRTITSICDLLNEARVALNIVSSSKGILFGALAFMTSEGKLIDCRSQPVLISESLENFRLISSTQFIIVVEKDAIFQKLIDEGYFEYFPRSLLVTGKGYPDLCTRKVLQWIVDQLAVPIYGLFDSDPHGIEIMLTYKYGSSSDCVEGRHCHVKQIQWLGYVLIYCGCIIHNAMLTITRSFPTADTCGSEFFKCLIIIEVMFRNIPCR
;
A
#
# COMPACT_ATOMS: atom_id res chain seq x y z
N MET A 1 -25.12 34.05 22.20
CA MET A 1 -25.63 32.71 22.58
C MET A 1 -26.98 32.50 21.89
N GLN A 2 -26.97 31.95 20.67
CA GLN A 2 -28.14 31.33 20.05
C GLN A 2 -27.62 30.20 19.16
N VAL A 3 -28.02 28.98 19.49
CA VAL A 3 -27.75 27.76 18.73
C VAL A 3 -29.08 27.34 18.14
N SER A 4 -29.31 27.63 16.86
CA SER A 4 -30.44 27.05 16.13
C SER A 4 -30.08 25.60 15.75
N LYS A 5 -30.66 24.65 16.46
CA LYS A 5 -30.70 23.24 16.09
C LYS A 5 -31.61 23.09 14.87
N TYR A 6 -31.04 22.80 13.71
CA TYR A 6 -31.83 22.25 12.60
C TYR A 6 -31.85 20.72 12.73
N PRO A 7 -33.02 20.08 12.90
CA PRO A 7 -33.15 18.66 12.64
C PRO A 7 -33.24 18.47 11.12
N CYS A 8 -32.24 17.81 10.52
CA CYS A 8 -32.30 17.44 9.11
C CYS A 8 -33.17 16.17 8.99
N SER A 9 -34.48 16.35 8.90
CA SER A 9 -35.40 15.32 8.41
C SER A 9 -35.41 15.39 6.89
N MET A 10 -34.82 14.40 6.21
CA MET A 10 -35.05 14.22 4.78
C MET A 10 -36.51 13.80 4.57
N VAL A 11 -37.32 14.71 4.05
CA VAL A 11 -38.62 14.40 3.45
C VAL A 11 -38.34 14.06 1.98
N LEU A 12 -38.42 12.77 1.62
CA LEU A 12 -38.44 12.35 0.22
C LEU A 12 -39.82 12.73 -0.35
N ASN A 13 -39.80 13.59 -1.37
CA ASN A 13 -41.02 14.07 -2.02
C ASN A 13 -41.55 12.97 -2.94
N ASP A 14 -42.67 12.37 -2.56
CA ASP A 14 -43.20 11.11 -3.09
C ASP A 14 -44.14 11.35 -4.29
N GLN A 15 -43.61 11.95 -5.36
CA GLN A 15 -44.39 12.23 -6.57
C GLN A 15 -43.61 11.90 -7.84
N MET A 16 -43.28 10.63 -8.09
CA MET A 16 -42.96 10.19 -9.48
C MET A 16 -43.12 8.70 -9.81
N PHE A 17 -43.74 7.86 -8.97
CA PHE A 17 -44.13 6.50 -9.38
C PHE A 17 -45.47 6.09 -8.73
N ARG A 18 -46.59 6.34 -9.41
CA ARG A 18 -47.87 5.68 -9.09
C ARG A 18 -48.12 4.59 -10.12
N ASN A 19 -47.89 3.35 -9.73
CA ASN A 19 -48.57 2.19 -10.28
C ASN A 19 -49.36 1.56 -9.12
N ASP A 20 -50.68 1.50 -9.26
CA ASP A 20 -51.67 1.31 -8.19
C ASP A 20 -51.84 -0.14 -7.68
N ASP A 21 -50.83 -1.02 -7.77
CA ASP A 21 -50.96 -2.44 -7.37
C ASP A 21 -50.02 -2.92 -6.24
N ASP A 22 -49.18 -2.06 -5.66
CA ASP A 22 -48.32 -2.41 -4.51
C ASP A 22 -48.91 -1.89 -3.18
N ALA A 23 -50.03 -2.48 -2.76
CA ALA A 23 -50.59 -2.24 -1.43
C ALA A 23 -49.55 -2.54 -0.33
N GLU A 24 -49.17 -1.49 0.40
CA GLU A 24 -48.56 -1.47 1.75
C GLU A 24 -47.64 -2.63 2.13
N LYS A 25 -46.51 -2.79 1.42
CA LYS A 25 -45.34 -3.41 2.06
C LYS A 25 -44.71 -2.41 3.04
N GLN A 26 -45.25 -2.31 4.26
CA GLN A 26 -44.55 -1.61 5.34
C GLN A 26 -43.20 -2.27 5.57
N ILE A 27 -42.12 -1.56 5.25
CA ILE A 27 -40.75 -1.99 5.55
C ILE A 27 -40.53 -1.83 7.05
N VAL A 28 -40.81 -2.89 7.82
CA VAL A 28 -40.54 -2.93 9.25
C VAL A 28 -39.03 -3.08 9.47
N ILE A 29 -38.34 -1.96 9.71
CA ILE A 29 -36.91 -1.96 10.04
C ILE A 29 -36.75 -2.47 11.47
N ARG A 30 -36.24 -3.70 11.63
CA ARG A 30 -35.94 -4.24 12.97
C ARG A 30 -34.88 -3.36 13.66
N PRO A 31 -34.91 -3.15 14.99
CA PRO A 31 -33.96 -2.28 15.70
C PRO A 31 -32.48 -2.65 15.48
N ARG A 32 -32.18 -3.95 15.27
CA ARG A 32 -30.85 -4.43 14.90
C ARG A 32 -30.41 -4.02 13.49
N GLN A 33 -31.35 -3.89 12.55
CA GLN A 33 -31.09 -3.48 11.16
C GLN A 33 -30.99 -1.95 11.03
N GLY A 34 -31.63 -1.18 11.90
CA GLY A 34 -31.61 0.28 11.86
C GLY A 34 -30.20 0.88 11.92
N LYS A 35 -29.28 0.29 12.70
CA LYS A 35 -27.88 0.76 12.76
C LYS A 35 -27.13 0.53 11.44
N ARG A 36 -27.30 -0.66 10.84
CA ARG A 36 -26.64 -0.99 9.57
C ARG A 36 -27.18 -0.13 8.44
N LEU A 37 -28.50 0.08 8.40
CA LEU A 37 -29.13 0.98 7.45
C LEU A 37 -28.62 2.42 7.63
N ALA A 38 -28.52 2.91 8.87
CA ALA A 38 -27.96 4.24 9.14
C ALA A 38 -26.50 4.37 8.65
N TYR A 39 -25.68 3.33 8.79
CA TYR A 39 -24.31 3.32 8.26
C TYR A 39 -24.30 3.41 6.73
N ILE A 40 -25.11 2.59 6.06
CA ILE A 40 -25.19 2.58 4.60
C ILE A 40 -25.68 3.92 4.08
N MET A 41 -26.79 4.44 4.62
CA MET A 41 -27.37 5.72 4.21
C MET A 41 -26.40 6.89 4.42
N GLN A 42 -25.73 6.94 5.58
CA GLN A 42 -24.75 7.98 5.85
C GLN A 42 -23.53 7.86 4.92
N CYS A 43 -23.03 6.65 4.69
CA CYS A 43 -21.88 6.43 3.82
C CYS A 43 -22.21 6.77 2.37
N LEU A 44 -23.39 6.40 1.86
CA LEU A 44 -23.87 6.81 0.54
C LEU A 44 -24.01 8.33 0.43
N ALA A 45 -24.52 9.01 1.46
CA ALA A 45 -24.60 10.48 1.47
C ALA A 45 -23.20 11.12 1.44
N GLN A 46 -22.22 10.56 2.16
CA GLN A 46 -20.82 11.01 2.09
C GLN A 46 -20.24 10.79 0.70
N ILE A 47 -20.43 9.61 0.09
CA ILE A 47 -19.98 9.29 -1.27
C ILE A 47 -20.61 10.22 -2.30
N TYR A 48 -21.93 10.42 -2.23
CA TYR A 48 -22.64 11.34 -3.12
C TYR A 48 -22.05 12.75 -3.06
N ARG A 49 -21.75 13.25 -1.85
CA ARG A 49 -21.10 14.55 -1.66
C ARG A 49 -19.70 14.60 -2.28
N LEU A 50 -18.92 13.53 -2.18
CA LEU A 50 -17.59 13.45 -2.79
C LEU A 50 -17.66 13.50 -4.31
N ILE A 51 -18.57 12.72 -4.91
CA ILE A 51 -18.76 12.68 -6.37
C ILE A 51 -19.29 14.01 -6.88
N TYR A 52 -20.34 14.56 -6.24
CA TYR A 52 -20.97 15.81 -6.67
C TYR A 52 -20.01 17.01 -6.65
N ASN A 53 -19.09 17.05 -5.69
CA ASN A 53 -18.11 18.14 -5.57
C ASN A 53 -16.75 17.83 -6.23
N ASP A 54 -16.61 16.69 -6.90
CA ASP A 54 -15.34 16.20 -7.46
C ASP A 54 -14.19 16.19 -6.43
N GLN A 55 -14.50 15.74 -5.21
CA GLN A 55 -13.56 15.65 -4.09
C GLN A 55 -13.23 14.19 -3.78
N GLN A 56 -11.98 13.94 -3.42
CA GLN A 56 -11.53 12.65 -2.93
C GLN A 56 -11.37 12.66 -1.41
N SER A 57 -11.61 11.53 -0.77
CA SER A 57 -11.44 11.39 0.69
C SER A 57 -10.91 10.03 1.07
N THR A 58 -10.19 9.95 2.18
CA THR A 58 -9.68 8.68 2.69
C THR A 58 -10.69 8.00 3.60
N LYS A 59 -10.56 6.69 3.77
CA LYS A 59 -11.37 5.93 4.75
C LYS A 59 -11.26 6.49 6.17
N ARG A 60 -10.11 7.08 6.54
CA ARG A 60 -9.91 7.68 7.86
C ARG A 60 -10.66 8.99 7.96
N ASP A 61 -10.60 9.83 6.95
CA ASP A 61 -11.31 11.13 6.94
C ASP A 61 -12.82 10.92 7.03
N LEU A 62 -13.36 9.99 6.24
CA LEU A 62 -14.77 9.58 6.31
C LEU A 62 -15.17 9.04 7.69
N PHE A 63 -14.28 8.28 8.33
CA PHE A 63 -14.49 7.79 9.69
C PHE A 63 -14.48 8.93 10.71
N TYR A 64 -13.56 9.88 10.60
CA TYR A 64 -13.47 11.00 11.54
C TYR A 64 -14.65 11.97 11.40
N GLU A 65 -15.13 12.21 10.19
CA GLU A 65 -16.32 13.04 9.92
C GLU A 65 -17.54 12.52 10.71
N GLN A 66 -17.71 11.19 10.77
CA GLN A 66 -18.86 10.54 11.43
C GLN A 66 -18.43 9.54 12.50
N LYS A 67 -17.38 9.87 13.29
CA LYS A 67 -16.79 8.98 14.29
C LYS A 67 -17.80 8.47 15.31
N LYS A 68 -18.75 9.34 15.72
CA LYS A 68 -19.80 9.01 16.68
C LYS A 68 -20.76 7.95 16.15
N LEU A 69 -21.05 7.97 14.84
CA LEU A 69 -21.95 7.01 14.19
C LEU A 69 -21.27 5.65 14.06
N TYR A 70 -20.11 5.61 13.40
CA TYR A 70 -19.42 4.34 13.09
C TYR A 70 -18.80 3.67 14.31
N LYS A 71 -18.38 4.45 15.31
CA LYS A 71 -17.70 4.02 16.56
C LYS A 71 -16.31 3.40 16.34
N ASN A 72 -16.18 2.45 15.42
CA ASN A 72 -14.93 1.81 15.05
C ASN A 72 -14.73 1.81 13.52
N GLN A 73 -13.46 1.76 13.08
CA GLN A 73 -13.11 1.79 11.66
C GLN A 73 -13.68 0.57 10.91
N ALA A 74 -13.70 -0.60 11.56
CA ALA A 74 -14.21 -1.84 11.00
C ALA A 74 -15.68 -1.74 10.54
N ASN A 75 -16.52 -0.96 11.23
CA ASN A 75 -17.91 -0.75 10.80
C ASN A 75 -17.98 0.05 9.51
N LEU A 76 -17.16 1.10 9.36
CA LEU A 76 -17.08 1.86 8.11
C LEU A 76 -16.54 0.97 6.98
N ASP A 77 -15.45 0.23 7.23
CA ASP A 77 -14.84 -0.64 6.22
C ASP A 77 -15.84 -1.66 5.67
N ARG A 78 -16.58 -2.36 6.54
CA ARG A 78 -17.64 -3.30 6.11
C ARG A 78 -18.76 -2.62 5.34
N THR A 79 -19.08 -1.37 5.70
CA THR A 79 -20.12 -0.59 5.02
C THR A 79 -19.67 -0.18 3.62
N ILE A 80 -18.44 0.31 3.48
CA ILE A 80 -17.84 0.63 2.18
C ILE A 80 -17.80 -0.62 1.29
N THR A 81 -17.32 -1.76 1.81
CA THR A 81 -17.33 -3.02 1.06
C THR A 81 -18.74 -3.40 0.62
N SER A 82 -19.73 -3.33 1.51
CA SER A 82 -21.12 -3.64 1.16
C SER A 82 -21.67 -2.72 0.06
N ILE A 83 -21.26 -1.44 0.03
CA ILE A 83 -21.69 -0.47 -0.99
C ILE A 83 -20.97 -0.74 -2.32
N CYS A 84 -19.66 -1.01 -2.30
CA CYS A 84 -18.91 -1.43 -3.48
C CYS A 84 -19.54 -2.68 -4.12
N ASP A 85 -19.87 -3.67 -3.30
CA ASP A 85 -20.51 -4.91 -3.75
C ASP A 85 -21.93 -4.65 -4.29
N LEU A 86 -22.71 -3.77 -3.63
CA LEU A 86 -24.06 -3.42 -4.06
C LEU A 86 -24.10 -2.66 -5.39
N LEU A 87 -23.16 -1.74 -5.59
CA LEU A 87 -23.05 -0.93 -6.80
C LEU A 87 -22.26 -1.64 -7.90
N ASN A 88 -21.61 -2.77 -7.58
CA ASN A 88 -20.65 -3.45 -8.43
C ASN A 88 -19.54 -2.49 -8.93
N GLU A 89 -19.12 -1.58 -8.07
CA GLU A 89 -18.15 -0.55 -8.40
C GLU A 89 -16.94 -0.56 -7.47
N ALA A 90 -15.82 -0.16 -8.07
CA ALA A 90 -14.55 0.06 -7.40
C ALA A 90 -14.67 1.19 -6.37
N ARG A 91 -14.01 1.05 -5.22
CA ARG A 91 -13.95 2.07 -4.18
C ARG A 91 -13.39 3.41 -4.70
N VAL A 92 -12.43 3.38 -5.61
CA VAL A 92 -11.86 4.55 -6.30
C VAL A 92 -12.93 5.25 -7.14
N ALA A 93 -13.84 4.51 -7.78
CA ALA A 93 -14.98 5.08 -8.52
C ALA A 93 -15.98 5.80 -7.59
N LEU A 94 -15.94 5.51 -6.29
CA LEU A 94 -16.72 6.20 -5.25
C LEU A 94 -15.96 7.40 -4.64
N ASN A 95 -14.85 7.83 -5.25
CA ASN A 95 -13.93 8.86 -4.77
C ASN A 95 -13.34 8.59 -3.37
N ILE A 96 -13.31 7.32 -2.94
CA ILE A 96 -12.69 6.92 -1.67
C ILE A 96 -11.29 6.36 -1.94
N VAL A 97 -10.27 7.17 -1.72
CA VAL A 97 -8.87 6.78 -2.00
C VAL A 97 -8.17 6.22 -0.75
N SER A 98 -7.10 5.46 -0.97
CA SER A 98 -6.15 5.16 0.12
C SER A 98 -5.13 6.27 0.21
N SER A 99 -4.72 6.65 1.42
CA SER A 99 -3.54 7.50 1.58
C SER A 99 -2.32 6.76 1.05
N SER A 100 -1.64 7.33 0.06
CA SER A 100 -0.35 6.80 -0.37
C SER A 100 0.70 7.12 0.68
N LYS A 101 1.54 6.14 0.99
CA LYS A 101 2.62 6.28 1.98
C LYS A 101 3.95 5.71 1.49
N GLY A 102 3.93 5.02 0.35
CA GLY A 102 5.12 4.40 -0.20
C GLY A 102 6.10 5.43 -0.73
N ILE A 103 7.38 5.09 -0.69
CA ILE A 103 8.48 5.98 -1.10
C ILE A 103 9.42 5.22 -2.03
N LEU A 104 9.89 5.90 -3.07
CA LEU A 104 10.92 5.46 -4.01
C LEU A 104 12.20 6.28 -3.80
N PHE A 105 13.36 5.62 -3.84
CA PHE A 105 14.65 6.31 -3.84
C PHE A 105 15.71 5.48 -4.56
N GLY A 106 16.41 6.05 -5.55
CA GLY A 106 17.45 5.34 -6.31
C GLY A 106 17.50 5.67 -7.80
N ALA A 107 18.02 4.74 -8.61
CA ALA A 107 18.37 4.93 -10.02
C ALA A 107 17.16 4.97 -10.98
N LEU A 108 16.17 5.80 -10.67
CA LEU A 108 14.92 5.97 -11.39
C LEU A 108 14.60 7.46 -11.52
N ALA A 109 14.07 7.86 -12.66
CA ALA A 109 13.51 9.19 -12.86
C ALA A 109 12.22 9.12 -13.67
N PHE A 110 11.32 10.06 -13.42
CA PHE A 110 10.07 10.21 -14.13
C PHE A 110 10.10 11.51 -14.92
N MET A 111 9.70 11.45 -16.19
CA MET A 111 9.50 12.66 -17.01
C MET A 111 7.99 12.92 -17.13
N THR A 112 7.56 14.06 -16.59
CA THR A 112 6.17 14.49 -16.65
C THR A 112 5.79 14.89 -18.07
N SER A 113 4.48 14.93 -18.36
CA SER A 113 3.95 15.40 -19.66
C SER A 113 4.34 16.86 -19.97
N GLU A 114 4.67 17.64 -18.93
CA GLU A 114 5.14 19.02 -19.03
C GLU A 114 6.67 19.12 -19.27
N GLY A 115 7.35 17.99 -19.40
CA GLY A 115 8.80 17.93 -19.62
C GLY A 115 9.65 18.12 -18.36
N LYS A 116 9.05 18.11 -17.16
CA LYS A 116 9.78 18.21 -15.89
C LYS A 116 10.34 16.83 -15.52
N LEU A 117 11.62 16.80 -15.13
CA LEU A 117 12.28 15.61 -14.62
C LEU A 117 12.12 15.51 -13.10
N ILE A 118 11.58 14.40 -12.62
CA ILE A 118 11.51 14.03 -11.20
C ILE A 118 12.54 12.92 -10.99
N ASP A 119 13.71 13.28 -10.45
CA ASP A 119 14.79 12.34 -10.17
C ASP A 119 14.65 11.73 -8.77
N CYS A 120 14.52 10.41 -8.68
CA CYS A 120 14.42 9.67 -7.42
C CYS A 120 15.78 9.45 -6.76
N ARG A 121 16.90 9.78 -7.41
CA ARG A 121 18.24 9.65 -6.82
C ARG A 121 18.61 10.86 -5.96
N SER A 122 18.09 12.03 -6.34
CA SER A 122 18.34 13.29 -5.65
C SER A 122 17.55 13.40 -4.34
N GLN A 123 16.32 12.88 -4.31
CA GLN A 123 15.47 12.94 -3.12
C GLN A 123 14.44 11.80 -3.10
N PRO A 124 13.98 11.35 -1.91
CA PRO A 124 12.92 10.37 -1.80
C PRO A 124 11.61 10.89 -2.42
N VAL A 125 11.02 10.11 -3.31
CA VAL A 125 9.79 10.46 -4.03
C VAL A 125 8.61 9.67 -3.45
N LEU A 126 7.57 10.38 -3.03
CA LEU A 126 6.31 9.75 -2.59
C LEU A 126 5.62 9.08 -3.77
N ILE A 127 5.20 7.83 -3.59
CA ILE A 127 4.41 7.11 -4.58
C ILE A 127 3.01 7.73 -4.65
N SER A 128 2.56 8.00 -5.87
CA SER A 128 1.22 8.51 -6.16
C SER A 128 0.72 7.94 -7.48
N GLU A 129 -0.60 7.92 -7.67
CA GLU A 129 -1.24 7.33 -8.86
C GLU A 129 -0.86 8.06 -10.16
N SER A 130 -0.45 9.33 -10.08
CA SER A 130 -0.02 10.11 -11.25
C SER A 130 1.30 9.61 -11.85
N LEU A 131 2.11 8.86 -11.10
CA LEU A 131 3.39 8.34 -11.59
C LEU A 131 3.25 7.37 -12.77
N GLU A 132 2.13 6.65 -12.85
CA GLU A 132 1.84 5.69 -13.94
C GLU A 132 1.67 6.39 -15.29
N ASN A 133 1.34 7.69 -15.28
CA ASN A 133 1.16 8.49 -16.49
C ASN A 133 2.46 9.12 -17.00
N PHE A 134 3.57 8.98 -16.26
CA PHE A 134 4.85 9.60 -16.61
C PHE A 134 5.75 8.64 -17.36
N ARG A 135 6.62 9.19 -18.21
CA ARG A 135 7.63 8.38 -18.91
C ARG A 135 8.74 7.99 -17.94
N LEU A 136 8.99 6.68 -17.84
CA LEU A 136 10.04 6.13 -17.00
C LEU A 136 11.41 6.24 -17.67
N ILE A 137 12.41 6.73 -16.94
CA ILE A 137 13.82 6.76 -17.34
C ILE A 137 14.60 6.08 -16.22
N SER A 138 15.31 4.99 -16.52
CA SER A 138 16.00 4.23 -15.49
C SER A 138 17.30 3.60 -15.96
N SER A 139 18.23 3.46 -15.02
CA SER A 139 19.41 2.59 -15.14
C SER A 139 19.41 1.50 -14.06
N THR A 140 18.26 1.27 -13.41
CA THR A 140 18.07 0.28 -12.36
C THR A 140 18.29 -1.14 -12.89
N GLN A 141 19.07 -1.94 -12.17
CA GLN A 141 19.32 -3.36 -12.44
C GLN A 141 18.52 -4.27 -11.51
N PHE A 142 18.13 -3.80 -10.33
CA PHE A 142 17.30 -4.54 -9.38
C PHE A 142 16.60 -3.59 -8.41
N ILE A 143 15.52 -4.08 -7.80
CA ILE A 143 14.71 -3.33 -6.83
C ILE A 143 14.76 -4.03 -5.47
N ILE A 144 14.93 -3.28 -4.38
CA ILE A 144 14.80 -3.78 -3.00
C ILE A 144 13.63 -3.08 -2.32
N VAL A 145 12.66 -3.87 -1.88
CA VAL A 145 11.55 -3.44 -1.03
C VAL A 145 11.94 -3.63 0.43
N VAL A 146 11.95 -2.55 1.21
CA VAL A 146 12.27 -2.56 2.64
C VAL A 146 10.99 -2.32 3.43
N GLU A 147 10.70 -3.20 4.38
CA GLU A 147 9.49 -3.11 5.20
C GLU A 147 9.43 -1.80 6.00
N LYS A 148 10.46 -1.54 6.82
CA LYS A 148 10.47 -0.44 7.79
C LYS A 148 11.13 0.82 7.23
N ASP A 149 10.44 1.94 7.39
CA ASP A 149 10.95 3.28 7.02
C ASP A 149 12.28 3.59 7.72
N ALA A 150 12.42 3.21 9.00
CA ALA A 150 13.65 3.44 9.75
C ALA A 150 14.88 2.74 9.13
N ILE A 151 14.72 1.51 8.63
CA ILE A 151 15.81 0.78 7.95
C ILE A 151 16.07 1.39 6.58
N PHE A 152 15.00 1.76 5.86
CA PHE A 152 15.10 2.44 4.57
C PHE A 152 15.91 3.74 4.66
N GLN A 153 15.58 4.62 5.60
CA GLN A 153 16.32 5.88 5.81
C GLN A 153 17.77 5.60 6.22
N LYS A 154 18.00 4.65 7.14
CA LYS A 154 19.34 4.27 7.56
C LYS A 154 20.22 3.77 6.41
N LEU A 155 19.68 2.98 5.48
CA LEU A 155 20.42 2.55 4.28
C LEU A 155 20.86 3.73 3.41
N ILE A 156 19.99 4.74 3.27
CA ILE A 156 20.30 5.96 2.53
C ILE A 156 21.42 6.73 3.22
N ASP A 157 21.29 6.96 4.52
CA ASP A 157 22.25 7.72 5.34
C ASP A 157 23.64 7.07 5.38
N GLU A 158 23.71 5.74 5.31
CA GLU A 158 24.97 4.97 5.30
C GLU A 158 25.57 4.76 3.90
N GLY A 159 25.06 5.46 2.87
CA GLY A 159 25.68 5.46 1.54
C GLY A 159 25.45 4.17 0.74
N TYR A 160 24.31 3.48 0.92
CA TYR A 160 23.95 2.27 0.16
C TYR A 160 24.16 2.40 -1.36
N PHE A 161 23.89 3.57 -1.94
CA PHE A 161 24.04 3.83 -3.39
C PHE A 161 25.48 3.99 -3.87
N GLU A 162 26.47 4.08 -2.97
CA GLU A 162 27.89 4.02 -3.32
C GLU A 162 28.27 2.59 -3.74
N TYR A 163 27.72 1.59 -3.04
CA TYR A 163 27.92 0.17 -3.33
C TYR A 163 27.00 -0.32 -4.44
N PHE A 164 25.74 0.13 -4.45
CA PHE A 164 24.71 -0.30 -5.40
C PHE A 164 24.11 0.87 -6.19
N PRO A 165 24.91 1.54 -7.06
CA PRO A 165 24.50 2.75 -7.76
C PRO A 165 23.38 2.56 -8.77
N ARG A 166 23.13 1.32 -9.21
CA ARG A 166 22.10 0.95 -10.20
C ARG A 166 20.96 0.18 -9.54
N SER A 167 20.53 0.60 -8.36
CA SER A 167 19.43 -0.04 -7.65
C SER A 167 18.33 0.96 -7.30
N LEU A 168 17.15 0.45 -6.99
CA LEU A 168 16.00 1.21 -6.52
C LEU A 168 15.56 0.66 -5.16
N LEU A 169 15.55 1.51 -4.15
CA LEU A 169 14.94 1.22 -2.86
C LEU A 169 13.47 1.66 -2.88
N VAL A 170 12.62 0.82 -2.31
CA VAL A 170 11.19 1.07 -2.14
C VAL A 170 10.80 0.75 -0.72
N THR A 171 9.96 1.56 -0.09
CA THR A 171 9.33 1.18 1.19
C THR A 171 7.85 1.48 1.18
N GLY A 172 7.05 0.57 1.75
CA GLY A 172 5.62 0.77 2.02
C GLY A 172 5.34 1.23 3.46
N LYS A 173 6.39 1.42 4.28
CA LYS A 173 6.28 1.69 5.73
C LYS A 173 5.37 0.67 6.43
N GLY A 174 5.77 -0.60 6.38
CA GLY A 174 4.97 -1.77 6.79
C GLY A 174 4.12 -2.32 5.65
N TYR A 175 2.86 -2.67 5.93
CA TYR A 175 1.91 -3.19 4.93
C TYR A 175 1.74 -2.20 3.76
N PRO A 176 1.95 -2.62 2.51
CA PRO A 176 1.83 -1.72 1.37
C PRO A 176 0.38 -1.31 1.12
N ASP A 177 0.17 -0.04 0.79
CA ASP A 177 -1.10 0.43 0.24
C ASP A 177 -1.27 0.01 -1.22
N LEU A 178 -2.50 0.13 -1.73
CA LEU A 178 -2.85 -0.28 -3.08
C LEU A 178 -2.07 0.51 -4.15
N CYS A 179 -1.88 1.82 -3.95
CA CYS A 179 -1.15 2.67 -4.89
C CYS A 179 0.33 2.26 -4.93
N THR A 180 0.96 2.01 -3.78
CA THR A 180 2.32 1.45 -3.71
C THR A 180 2.45 0.15 -4.51
N ARG A 181 1.51 -0.79 -4.38
CA ARG A 181 1.56 -2.04 -5.14
C ARG A 181 1.36 -1.84 -6.64
N LYS A 182 0.41 -0.99 -7.05
CA LYS A 182 0.13 -0.68 -8.46
C LYS A 182 1.34 -0.07 -9.15
N VAL A 183 1.89 1.00 -8.57
CA VAL A 183 3.06 1.69 -9.14
C VAL A 183 4.28 0.78 -9.15
N LEU A 184 4.50 0.00 -8.08
CA LEU A 184 5.62 -0.94 -8.03
C LEU A 184 5.50 -2.02 -9.11
N GLN A 185 4.32 -2.59 -9.31
CA GLN A 185 4.08 -3.54 -10.39
C GLN A 185 4.29 -2.91 -11.76
N TRP A 186 3.77 -1.70 -11.99
CA TRP A 186 3.98 -0.96 -13.23
C TRP A 186 5.47 -0.71 -13.50
N ILE A 187 6.25 -0.28 -12.50
CA ILE A 187 7.71 -0.11 -12.63
C ILE A 187 8.37 -1.43 -13.02
N VAL A 188 8.00 -2.52 -12.34
CA VAL A 188 8.55 -3.85 -12.57
C VAL A 188 8.22 -4.37 -13.96
N ASP A 189 7.00 -4.15 -14.45
CA ASP A 189 6.57 -4.54 -15.80
C ASP A 189 7.30 -3.74 -16.89
N GLN A 190 7.59 -2.45 -16.65
CA GLN A 190 8.34 -1.61 -17.58
C GLN A 190 9.83 -1.93 -17.62
N LEU A 191 10.45 -2.22 -16.47
CA LEU A 191 11.90 -2.42 -16.37
C LEU A 191 12.33 -3.88 -16.53
N ALA A 192 11.44 -4.84 -16.25
CA ALA A 192 11.71 -6.28 -16.25
C ALA A 192 12.94 -6.67 -15.38
N VAL A 193 13.16 -5.95 -14.29
CA VAL A 193 14.27 -6.18 -13.35
C VAL A 193 13.86 -7.11 -12.19
N PRO A 194 14.82 -7.85 -11.60
CA PRO A 194 14.57 -8.62 -10.38
C PRO A 194 14.17 -7.71 -9.22
N ILE A 195 13.21 -8.18 -8.43
CA ILE A 195 12.74 -7.50 -7.22
C ILE A 195 12.88 -8.38 -6.00
N TYR A 196 13.43 -7.78 -4.96
CA TYR A 196 13.77 -8.41 -3.71
C TYR A 196 13.06 -7.71 -2.56
N GLY A 197 12.75 -8.45 -1.50
CA GLY A 197 12.11 -7.92 -0.31
C GLY A 197 12.92 -8.20 0.95
N LEU A 198 13.10 -7.18 1.78
CA LEU A 198 13.68 -7.25 3.10
C LEU A 198 12.58 -6.98 4.14
N PHE A 199 12.13 -8.08 4.74
CA PHE A 199 11.04 -8.12 5.71
C PHE A 199 11.51 -8.78 7.00
N ASP A 200 10.88 -8.43 8.11
CA ASP A 200 11.13 -9.04 9.41
C ASP A 200 10.83 -10.56 9.36
N SER A 201 11.60 -11.34 10.14
CA SER A 201 11.42 -12.79 10.23
C SER A 201 10.34 -13.17 11.25
N ASP A 202 9.16 -12.59 11.11
CA ASP A 202 7.99 -12.86 11.94
C ASP A 202 6.73 -13.09 11.07
N PRO A 203 5.62 -13.56 11.64
CA PRO A 203 4.39 -13.77 10.88
C PRO A 203 3.86 -12.52 10.16
N HIS A 204 4.13 -11.32 10.69
CA HIS A 204 3.72 -10.06 10.07
C HIS A 204 4.57 -9.72 8.85
N GLY A 205 5.90 -9.86 8.94
CA GLY A 205 6.82 -9.68 7.81
C GLY A 205 6.51 -10.63 6.65
N ILE A 206 6.16 -11.88 6.97
CA ILE A 206 5.67 -12.85 5.97
C ILE A 206 4.37 -12.36 5.33
N GLU A 207 3.39 -11.91 6.11
CA GLU A 207 2.11 -11.42 5.58
C GLU A 207 2.30 -10.18 4.68
N ILE A 208 3.22 -9.27 5.04
CA ILE A 208 3.56 -8.10 4.23
C ILE A 208 4.14 -8.55 2.88
N MET A 209 5.08 -9.49 2.88
CA MET A 209 5.65 -10.07 1.66
C MET A 209 4.57 -10.72 0.78
N LEU A 210 3.69 -11.51 1.39
CA LEU A 210 2.58 -12.16 0.70
C LEU A 210 1.58 -11.12 0.13
N THR A 211 1.39 -9.99 0.82
CA THR A 211 0.55 -8.89 0.33
C THR A 211 1.13 -8.26 -0.94
N TYR A 212 2.46 -8.09 -1.03
CA TYR A 212 3.10 -7.68 -2.28
C TYR A 212 2.92 -8.73 -3.37
N LYS A 213 3.09 -10.01 -3.06
CA LYS A 213 3.15 -11.10 -4.05
C LYS A 213 1.80 -11.55 -4.59
N TYR A 214 0.78 -11.59 -3.74
CA TYR A 214 -0.54 -12.16 -4.03
C TYR A 214 -1.70 -11.18 -3.81
N GLY A 215 -1.44 -10.03 -3.18
CA GLY A 215 -2.45 -9.07 -2.76
C GLY A 215 -3.00 -9.35 -1.36
N SER A 216 -3.88 -8.47 -0.86
CA SER A 216 -4.52 -8.65 0.44
C SER A 216 -5.77 -9.51 0.33
N SER A 217 -6.00 -10.40 1.30
CA SER A 217 -7.25 -11.19 1.40
C SER A 217 -8.52 -10.33 1.51
N SER A 218 -8.35 -9.07 1.91
CA SER A 218 -9.40 -8.06 2.05
C SER A 218 -9.58 -7.18 0.81
N ASP A 219 -8.78 -7.39 -0.24
CA ASP A 219 -8.87 -6.58 -1.45
C ASP A 219 -10.20 -6.82 -2.16
N CYS A 220 -10.93 -5.73 -2.37
CA CYS A 220 -12.07 -5.68 -3.27
C CYS A 220 -11.61 -5.96 -4.72
N VAL A 221 -12.54 -5.99 -5.67
CA VAL A 221 -12.29 -6.21 -7.12
C VAL A 221 -11.04 -5.47 -7.64
N GLU A 222 -10.74 -4.28 -7.13
CA GLU A 222 -9.60 -3.42 -7.44
C GLU A 222 -8.20 -4.03 -7.19
N GLY A 223 -8.01 -4.81 -6.13
CA GLY A 223 -6.66 -5.27 -5.72
C GLY A 223 -6.22 -6.56 -6.40
N ARG A 224 -7.11 -7.22 -7.16
CA ARG A 224 -6.87 -8.55 -7.75
C ARG A 224 -5.72 -8.58 -8.76
N HIS A 225 -5.37 -7.44 -9.35
CA HIS A 225 -4.29 -7.33 -10.34
C HIS A 225 -3.14 -6.43 -9.89
N CYS A 226 -3.07 -6.07 -8.60
CA CYS A 226 -2.07 -5.16 -8.04
C CYS A 226 -1.06 -5.95 -7.19
N HIS A 227 -0.24 -6.77 -7.84
CA HIS A 227 0.67 -7.68 -7.16
C HIS A 227 1.94 -7.93 -7.98
N VAL A 228 3.05 -8.14 -7.27
CA VAL A 228 4.39 -8.32 -7.84
C VAL A 228 4.82 -9.76 -7.64
N LYS A 229 4.41 -10.66 -8.56
CA LYS A 229 4.62 -12.12 -8.40
C LYS A 229 6.09 -12.52 -8.26
N GLN A 230 6.98 -11.77 -8.91
CA GLN A 230 8.41 -12.06 -8.96
C GLN A 230 9.20 -11.61 -7.73
N ILE A 231 8.54 -11.03 -6.71
CA ILE A 231 9.24 -10.64 -5.49
C ILE A 231 9.81 -11.87 -4.77
N GLN A 232 11.11 -11.78 -4.46
CA GLN A 232 11.86 -12.79 -3.73
C GLN A 232 12.27 -12.26 -2.36
N TRP A 233 12.08 -13.06 -1.31
CA TRP A 233 12.48 -12.68 0.03
C TRP A 233 13.99 -12.87 0.21
N LEU A 234 14.71 -11.79 0.57
CA LEU A 234 16.14 -11.80 0.92
C LEU A 234 16.43 -12.13 2.39
N GLY A 235 15.38 -12.22 3.22
CA GLY A 235 15.54 -12.46 4.66
C GLY A 235 16.22 -13.79 4.96
N TYR A 236 16.46 -14.04 6.24
CA TYR A 236 17.13 -15.25 6.69
C TYR A 236 16.42 -16.49 6.14
N VAL A 237 17.06 -17.14 5.18
CA VAL A 237 16.75 -18.52 4.84
C VAL A 237 17.04 -19.31 6.11
N LEU A 238 16.01 -19.63 6.89
CA LEU A 238 16.05 -20.70 7.87
C LEU A 238 16.25 -21.99 7.06
N ILE A 239 17.51 -22.27 6.70
CA ILE A 239 17.92 -23.51 6.07
C ILE A 239 17.80 -24.60 7.14
N TYR A 240 16.62 -25.17 7.27
CA TYR A 240 16.47 -26.55 7.72
C TYR A 240 16.69 -27.49 6.51
N CYS A 241 17.96 -27.67 6.14
CA CYS A 241 18.46 -28.89 5.52
C CYS A 241 19.99 -28.83 5.45
N GLY A 242 20.64 -29.68 6.25
CA GLY A 242 22.09 -29.68 6.48
C GLY A 242 22.95 -30.15 5.31
N CYS A 243 22.84 -29.59 4.10
CA CYS A 243 23.75 -29.92 3.00
C CYS A 243 24.28 -28.77 2.11
N ILE A 244 23.90 -27.49 2.25
CA ILE A 244 24.42 -26.43 1.33
C ILE A 244 24.88 -25.14 2.04
N ILE A 245 25.49 -25.25 3.23
CA ILE A 245 26.22 -24.09 3.82
C ILE A 245 27.56 -24.51 4.41
N HIS A 246 28.36 -25.28 3.67
CA HIS A 246 29.74 -25.52 4.10
C HIS A 246 30.78 -24.60 3.44
N ASN A 247 30.40 -23.79 2.44
CA ASN A 247 31.35 -22.95 1.70
C ASN A 247 31.07 -21.44 1.69
N ALA A 248 29.93 -20.95 2.18
CA ALA A 248 29.64 -19.50 2.15
C ALA A 248 29.73 -18.79 3.52
N MET A 249 29.75 -19.54 4.63
CA MET A 249 29.67 -18.95 5.98
C MET A 249 30.98 -19.02 6.79
N LEU A 250 32.04 -19.65 6.26
CA LEU A 250 33.27 -19.94 7.02
C LEU A 250 34.50 -19.08 6.66
N THR A 251 34.35 -17.99 5.89
CA THR A 251 35.52 -17.18 5.47
C THR A 251 35.51 -15.71 5.90
N ILE A 252 34.53 -15.21 6.67
CA ILE A 252 34.56 -13.80 7.11
C ILE A 252 34.10 -13.63 8.56
N THR A 253 34.69 -14.38 9.48
CA THR A 253 34.64 -14.09 10.93
C THR A 253 36.02 -13.94 11.57
N ARG A 254 37.07 -13.67 10.77
CA ARG A 254 38.44 -13.49 11.29
C ARG A 254 39.07 -12.11 11.13
N SER A 255 38.30 -11.11 10.73
CA SER A 255 38.79 -9.73 10.72
C SER A 255 37.63 -8.83 11.10
N PHE A 256 37.76 -8.19 12.27
CA PHE A 256 36.99 -7.10 12.89
C PHE A 256 36.45 -7.47 14.28
N PRO A 257 37.23 -7.16 15.34
CA PRO A 257 36.73 -7.12 16.69
C PRO A 257 36.04 -5.76 16.98
N THR A 258 35.03 -5.81 17.84
CA THR A 258 34.35 -4.70 18.55
C THR A 258 33.34 -3.83 17.77
N ALA A 259 32.07 -3.85 18.20
CA ALA A 259 31.38 -2.68 18.78
C ALA A 259 29.92 -3.04 19.14
N ASP A 260 29.46 -2.42 20.23
CA ASP A 260 28.34 -2.82 21.06
C ASP A 260 26.94 -2.42 20.55
N THR A 261 25.96 -3.23 20.97
CA THR A 261 24.53 -2.91 21.20
C THR A 261 23.88 -1.80 20.38
N CYS A 262 23.69 -2.02 19.07
CA CYS A 262 22.48 -1.71 18.26
C CYS A 262 22.86 -1.84 16.77
N GLY A 263 23.18 -3.06 16.30
CA GLY A 263 23.73 -3.21 14.96
C GLY A 263 23.84 -4.63 14.40
N SER A 264 23.30 -5.64 15.08
CA SER A 264 23.45 -7.03 14.62
C SER A 264 22.63 -7.31 13.36
N GLU A 265 21.38 -6.89 13.29
CA GLU A 265 20.47 -7.10 12.13
C GLU A 265 20.93 -6.34 10.87
N PHE A 266 21.53 -5.17 11.04
CA PHE A 266 21.94 -4.30 9.93
C PHE A 266 23.24 -4.79 9.27
N PHE A 267 24.28 -5.12 10.06
CA PHE A 267 25.50 -5.74 9.52
C PHE A 267 25.21 -7.07 8.83
N LYS A 268 24.26 -7.82 9.38
CA LYS A 268 23.71 -9.03 8.79
C LYS A 268 23.04 -8.76 7.43
N CYS A 269 22.20 -7.73 7.30
CA CYS A 269 21.61 -7.34 6.03
C CYS A 269 22.67 -6.91 5.01
N LEU A 270 23.63 -6.08 5.43
CA LEU A 270 24.67 -5.59 4.54
C LEU A 270 25.58 -6.73 4.06
N ILE A 271 25.95 -7.67 4.93
CA ILE A 271 26.71 -8.87 4.56
C ILE A 271 25.89 -9.79 3.66
N ILE A 272 24.60 -9.99 3.91
CA ILE A 272 23.73 -10.80 3.03
C ILE A 272 23.64 -10.16 1.64
N ILE A 273 23.49 -8.83 1.57
CA ILE A 273 23.44 -8.08 0.31
C ILE A 273 24.81 -8.13 -0.38
N GLU A 274 25.93 -7.95 0.34
CA GLU A 274 27.27 -8.01 -0.26
C GLU A 274 27.63 -9.42 -0.77
N VAL A 275 27.26 -10.47 -0.02
CA VAL A 275 27.56 -11.88 -0.37
C VAL A 275 26.67 -12.40 -1.50
N MET A 276 25.38 -12.01 -1.57
CA MET A 276 24.50 -12.44 -2.66
C MET A 276 24.86 -11.79 -4.00
N PHE A 277 25.23 -10.49 -4.00
CA PHE A 277 25.46 -9.76 -5.24
C PHE A 277 26.88 -9.91 -5.82
N ARG A 278 27.84 -10.49 -5.08
CA ARG A 278 29.12 -10.97 -5.67
C ARG A 278 28.97 -12.19 -6.59
N ASN A 279 27.83 -12.91 -6.53
CA ASN A 279 27.58 -14.13 -7.31
C ASN A 279 26.59 -13.94 -8.47
N ILE A 280 26.15 -12.71 -8.76
CA ILE A 280 25.37 -12.44 -9.97
C ILE A 280 26.35 -12.36 -11.13
N PRO A 281 26.31 -13.28 -12.12
CA PRO A 281 27.19 -13.21 -13.26
C PRO A 281 26.86 -11.94 -14.05
N CYS A 282 27.81 -11.00 -14.10
CA CYS A 282 27.79 -9.92 -15.06
C CYS A 282 27.69 -10.54 -16.46
N ARG A 283 26.55 -10.36 -17.13
CA ARG A 283 26.45 -10.54 -18.57
C ARG A 283 26.68 -9.20 -19.26
#